data_AF-A0A931YB39-F1
#
_entry.id   AF-A0A931YB39-F1
#
_cell.length_a   1.000
_cell.length_b   1.000
_cell.length_c   1.000
_cell.angle_alpha   90.00
_cell.angle_beta   90.00
_cell.angle_gamma   90.00
#
_symmetry.space_group_name_H-M   'P 1'
#
loop_
_entity.id
_entity.type
_entity.pdbx_description
1 polymer ?
#
loop_
_entity_poly.entity_id
_entity_poly.type
_entity_poly.pdbx_seq_one_letter_code
_entity_poly.pdbx_strand_id
1 'polypeptide(L)'
;MTKSNINQEYRTRFTIAHEIGHLVLHSGLFSEISKISTDKEYIDFQNHISIDDHRKLEIQANFFAEEVLFPKDVFRETVEKVIGELGGIDKLLPTDLSLVMSTIEKGFGVTGIAAYNKFKRDYPEVLDRVLVNSPF
;
A
#
# COMPACT_ATOMS: atom_id res chain seq x y z
N MET A 1 -2.82 -3.54 -23.77
CA MET A 1 -2.09 -4.41 -22.83
C MET A 1 -3.05 -5.46 -22.27
N THR A 2 -2.58 -6.69 -22.00
CA THR A 2 -3.38 -7.72 -21.33
C THR A 2 -3.50 -7.42 -19.83
N LYS A 3 -4.60 -7.86 -19.18
CA LYS A 3 -4.84 -7.67 -17.74
C LYS A 3 -3.69 -8.18 -16.86
N SER A 4 -3.02 -9.24 -17.32
CA SER A 4 -1.82 -9.82 -16.68
C SER A 4 -0.62 -8.86 -16.69
N ASN A 5 -0.39 -8.15 -17.80
CA ASN A 5 0.75 -7.25 -17.96
C ASN A 5 0.60 -5.98 -17.08
N ILE A 6 -0.62 -5.44 -17.01
CA ILE A 6 -0.96 -4.29 -16.14
C ILE A 6 -0.70 -4.63 -14.66
N ASN A 7 -1.08 -5.82 -14.22
CA ASN A 7 -0.81 -6.26 -12.85
C ASN A 7 0.69 -6.39 -12.55
N GLN A 8 1.51 -6.77 -13.53
CA GLN A 8 2.97 -6.81 -13.34
C GLN A 8 3.55 -5.41 -13.20
N GLU A 9 3.10 -4.47 -14.01
CA GLU A 9 3.53 -3.07 -13.93
C GLU A 9 3.17 -2.46 -12.57
N TYR A 10 1.95 -2.64 -12.09
CA TYR A 10 1.50 -2.13 -10.79
C TYR A 10 2.30 -2.71 -9.63
N ARG A 11 2.58 -4.03 -9.68
CA ARG A 11 3.46 -4.68 -8.69
C ARG A 11 4.88 -4.14 -8.75
N THR A 12 5.41 -3.93 -9.95
CA THR A 12 6.77 -3.41 -10.15
C THR A 12 6.90 -2.00 -9.57
N ARG A 13 5.92 -1.11 -9.82
CA ARG A 13 5.88 0.24 -9.24
C ARG A 13 5.86 0.20 -7.71
N PHE A 14 5.05 -0.69 -7.14
CA PHE A 14 4.98 -0.88 -5.69
C PHE A 14 6.31 -1.40 -5.12
N THR A 15 6.91 -2.42 -5.74
CA THR A 15 8.21 -2.94 -5.34
C THR A 15 9.28 -1.86 -5.39
N ILE A 16 9.36 -1.08 -6.47
CA ILE A 16 10.32 0.02 -6.56
C ILE A 16 10.12 1.04 -5.43
N ALA A 17 8.87 1.46 -5.17
CA ALA A 17 8.57 2.39 -4.09
C ALA A 17 8.91 1.82 -2.70
N HIS A 18 8.71 0.51 -2.51
CA HIS A 18 9.06 -0.22 -1.29
C HIS A 18 10.58 -0.26 -1.07
N GLU A 19 11.37 -0.61 -2.08
CA GLU A 19 12.83 -0.59 -2.00
C GLU A 19 13.37 0.83 -1.76
N ILE A 20 12.77 1.85 -2.37
CA ILE A 20 13.09 3.25 -2.06
C ILE A 20 12.77 3.56 -0.59
N GLY A 21 11.67 3.03 -0.04
CA GLY A 21 11.34 3.13 1.38
C GLY A 21 12.43 2.57 2.28
N HIS A 22 12.98 1.40 1.94
CA HIS A 22 14.14 0.85 2.62
C HIS A 22 15.35 1.78 2.58
N LEU A 23 15.68 2.33 1.41
CA LEU A 23 16.81 3.25 1.26
C LEU A 23 16.60 4.56 2.04
N VAL A 24 15.40 5.13 2.03
CA VAL A 24 15.12 6.41 2.69
C VAL A 24 15.04 6.25 4.20
N LEU A 25 14.22 5.31 4.69
CA LEU A 25 13.93 5.16 6.11
C LEU A 25 15.00 4.39 6.87
N HIS A 26 15.66 3.44 6.21
CA HIS A 26 16.57 2.49 6.84
C HIS A 26 18.02 2.63 6.35
N SER A 27 18.35 3.72 5.64
CA SER A 27 19.73 4.02 5.21
C SER A 27 20.74 3.95 6.34
N GLY A 28 20.38 4.32 7.58
CA GLY A 28 21.26 4.22 8.74
C GLY A 28 21.69 2.78 9.02
N LEU A 29 20.73 1.84 9.01
CA LEU A 29 20.98 0.40 9.17
C LEU A 29 21.84 -0.13 8.01
N PHE A 30 21.58 0.35 6.79
CA PHE A 30 22.33 -0.03 5.60
C PHE A 30 23.66 0.72 5.42
N SER A 31 23.90 1.79 6.18
CA SER A 31 25.20 2.47 6.16
C SER A 31 26.26 1.63 6.85
N GLU A 32 25.89 0.78 7.81
CA GLU A 32 26.76 -0.26 8.35
C GLU A 32 27.05 -1.38 7.33
N ILE A 33 26.16 -1.59 6.35
CA ILE A 33 26.37 -2.50 5.21
C ILE A 33 27.49 -2.03 4.28
N SER A 34 27.85 -0.75 4.27
CA SER A 34 28.98 -0.26 3.45
C SER A 34 30.34 -0.92 3.78
N LYS A 35 30.40 -1.69 4.88
CA LYS A 35 31.56 -2.51 5.29
C LYS A 35 31.44 -3.99 4.89
N ILE A 36 30.28 -4.43 4.40
CA ILE A 36 30.03 -5.80 3.94
C ILE A 36 30.69 -5.97 2.58
N SER A 37 31.74 -6.78 2.55
CA SER A 37 32.56 -7.05 1.37
C SER A 37 32.45 -8.51 0.93
N THR A 38 31.77 -9.35 1.71
CA THR A 38 31.63 -10.79 1.47
C THR A 38 30.20 -11.28 1.71
N ASP A 39 29.82 -12.37 1.03
CA ASP A 39 28.53 -13.03 1.24
C ASP A 39 28.32 -13.47 2.69
N LYS A 40 29.41 -13.87 3.39
CA LYS A 40 29.37 -14.27 4.80
C LYS A 40 28.98 -13.10 5.70
N GLU A 41 29.58 -11.93 5.50
CA GLU A 41 29.25 -10.73 6.28
C GLU A 41 27.80 -10.28 6.03
N TYR A 42 27.29 -10.46 4.80
CA TYR A 42 25.89 -10.22 4.48
C TYR A 42 24.95 -11.17 5.21
N ILE A 43 25.23 -12.47 5.19
CA ILE A 43 24.44 -13.49 5.89
C ILE A 43 24.47 -13.23 7.40
N ASP A 44 25.66 -12.94 7.96
CA ASP A 44 25.82 -12.64 9.38
C ASP A 44 24.99 -11.39 9.74
N PHE A 45 25.07 -10.29 8.97
CA PHE A 45 24.23 -9.10 9.18
C PHE A 45 22.74 -9.43 9.19
N GLN A 46 22.26 -10.18 8.20
CA GLN A 46 20.84 -10.58 8.12
C GLN A 46 20.41 -11.40 9.35
N ASN A 47 21.28 -12.29 9.85
CA ASN A 47 21.02 -13.08 11.05
C ASN A 47 21.04 -12.27 12.35
N HIS A 48 21.66 -11.09 12.38
CA HIS A 48 21.67 -10.22 13.56
C HIS A 48 20.38 -9.39 13.69
N ILE A 49 19.61 -9.23 12.61
CA ILE A 49 18.30 -8.57 12.67
C ILE A 49 17.29 -9.57 13.23
N SER A 50 16.64 -9.20 14.34
CA SER A 50 15.58 -10.03 14.91
C SER A 50 14.40 -10.14 13.93
N ILE A 51 13.65 -11.25 13.98
CA ILE A 51 12.46 -11.45 13.14
C ILE A 51 11.46 -10.29 13.33
N ASP A 52 11.31 -9.80 14.56
CA ASP A 52 10.42 -8.70 14.89
C ASP A 52 10.89 -7.38 14.29
N ASP A 53 12.19 -7.09 14.32
CA ASP A 53 12.74 -5.88 13.74
C ASP A 53 12.70 -5.94 12.20
N HIS A 54 13.04 -7.08 11.61
CA HIS A 54 12.85 -7.31 10.17
C HIS A 54 11.39 -7.04 9.78
N ARG A 55 10.43 -7.59 10.52
CA ARG A 55 9.00 -7.34 10.26
C ARG A 55 8.63 -5.86 10.34
N LYS A 56 9.18 -5.10 11.30
CA LYS A 56 8.92 -3.66 11.42
C LYS A 56 9.47 -2.90 10.21
N LEU A 57 10.68 -3.23 9.75
CA LEU A 57 11.30 -2.60 8.57
C LEU A 57 10.43 -2.81 7.32
N GLU A 58 9.96 -4.05 7.09
CA GLU A 58 9.06 -4.37 5.98
C GLU A 58 7.73 -3.61 6.05
N ILE A 59 7.12 -3.51 7.24
CA ILE A 59 5.89 -2.75 7.44
C ILE A 59 6.11 -1.26 7.14
N GLN A 60 7.22 -0.69 7.62
CA GLN A 60 7.57 0.71 7.38
C GLN A 60 7.81 0.99 5.90
N ALA A 61 8.53 0.11 5.20
CA ALA A 61 8.75 0.23 3.76
C ALA A 61 7.45 0.09 2.95
N ASN A 62 6.55 -0.81 3.35
CA ASN A 62 5.21 -0.92 2.74
C ASN A 62 4.39 0.36 2.93
N PHE A 63 4.38 0.93 4.14
CA PHE A 63 3.68 2.20 4.37
C PHE A 63 4.31 3.35 3.57
N PHE A 64 5.63 3.40 3.47
CA PHE A 64 6.30 4.37 2.61
C PHE A 64 5.86 4.25 1.16
N ALA A 65 5.85 3.03 0.61
CA ALA A 65 5.42 2.78 -0.76
C ALA A 65 3.99 3.25 -1.01
N GLU A 66 3.09 2.99 -0.06
CA GLU A 66 1.71 3.45 -0.14
C GLU A 66 1.61 4.98 -0.09
N GLU A 67 2.29 5.68 0.81
CA GLU A 67 2.23 7.15 0.87
C GLU A 67 2.84 7.81 -0.38
N VAL A 68 3.81 7.17 -1.03
CA VAL A 68 4.35 7.62 -2.32
C VAL A 68 3.36 7.40 -3.46
N LEU A 69 2.72 6.23 -3.51
CA LEU A 69 1.81 5.86 -4.59
C LEU A 69 0.40 6.44 -4.44
N PHE A 70 0.01 6.81 -3.23
CA PHE A 70 -1.26 7.46 -2.90
C PHE A 70 -1.03 8.85 -2.29
N PRO A 71 -0.67 9.87 -3.11
CA PRO A 71 -0.53 11.23 -2.61
C PRO A 71 -1.80 11.66 -1.86
N LYS A 72 -1.64 12.05 -0.60
CA LYS A 72 -2.74 12.20 0.37
C LYS A 72 -3.94 12.98 -0.15
N ASP A 73 -3.72 14.16 -0.72
CA ASP A 73 -4.81 15.03 -1.18
C ASP A 73 -5.49 14.48 -2.45
N VAL A 74 -4.71 13.90 -3.37
CA VAL A 74 -5.23 13.27 -4.60
C VAL A 74 -6.03 12.01 -4.26
N PHE A 75 -5.55 11.21 -3.31
CA PHE A 75 -6.25 10.03 -2.82
C PHE A 75 -7.57 10.41 -2.15
N ARG A 76 -7.53 11.41 -1.27
CA ARG A 76 -8.73 11.92 -0.61
C ARG A 76 -9.76 12.41 -1.61
N GLU A 77 -9.36 13.27 -2.54
CA GLU A 77 -10.26 13.81 -3.56
C GLU A 77 -10.87 12.70 -4.42
N THR A 78 -10.08 11.70 -4.80
CA THR A 78 -10.56 10.54 -5.58
C THR A 78 -11.62 9.76 -4.82
N VAL A 79 -11.38 9.48 -3.53
CA VAL A 79 -12.32 8.72 -2.68
C VAL A 79 -13.59 9.51 -2.42
N GLU A 80 -13.47 10.77 -2.02
CA GLU A 80 -14.63 11.63 -1.74
C GLU A 80 -15.49 11.83 -2.98
N LYS A 81 -14.87 11.99 -4.15
CA LYS A 81 -15.57 12.10 -5.43
C LYS A 81 -16.38 10.84 -5.75
N VAL A 82 -15.77 9.66 -5.73
CA VAL A 82 -16.49 8.42 -6.09
C VAL A 82 -17.60 8.09 -5.09
N ILE A 83 -17.38 8.34 -3.80
CA ILE A 83 -18.41 8.19 -2.77
C ILE A 83 -19.55 9.20 -2.98
N GLY A 84 -19.22 10.45 -3.34
CA GLY A 84 -20.21 11.49 -3.66
C GLY A 84 -21.07 11.13 -4.88
N GLU A 85 -20.46 10.59 -5.94
CA GLU A 85 -21.15 10.09 -7.13
C GLU A 85 -22.08 8.91 -6.82
N LEU A 86 -21.74 8.11 -5.81
CA LEU A 86 -22.59 7.03 -5.26
C LEU A 86 -23.68 7.54 -4.31
N GLY A 87 -23.80 8.85 -4.13
CA GLY A 87 -24.84 9.47 -3.30
C GLY A 87 -24.46 9.65 -1.83
N GLY A 88 -23.18 9.52 -1.49
CA GLY A 88 -22.63 9.72 -0.15
C GLY A 88 -22.51 8.43 0.67
N ILE A 89 -21.78 8.52 1.80
CA ILE A 89 -21.46 7.37 2.67
C ILE A 89 -22.73 6.63 3.15
N ASP A 90 -23.82 7.35 3.45
CA ASP A 90 -25.05 6.75 3.95
C ASP A 90 -25.83 5.93 2.91
N LYS A 91 -25.55 6.13 1.62
CA LYS A 91 -26.20 5.39 0.52
C LYS A 91 -25.32 4.26 -0.04
N LEU A 92 -24.09 4.16 0.44
CA LEU A 92 -23.11 3.22 -0.08
C LEU A 92 -23.47 1.77 0.32
N LEU A 93 -23.53 0.88 -0.68
CA LEU A 93 -23.81 -0.54 -0.48
C LEU A 93 -22.51 -1.36 -0.50
N PRO A 94 -22.49 -2.56 0.10
CA PRO A 94 -21.34 -3.47 -0.01
C PRO A 94 -20.90 -3.76 -1.45
N THR A 95 -21.84 -3.78 -2.40
CA THR A 95 -21.57 -3.98 -3.82
C THR A 95 -20.78 -2.83 -4.45
N ASP A 96 -20.91 -1.62 -3.91
CA ASP A 96 -20.27 -0.41 -4.45
C ASP A 96 -18.78 -0.36 -4.13
N LEU A 97 -18.33 -1.10 -3.10
CA LEU A 97 -16.90 -1.21 -2.76
C LEU A 97 -16.08 -1.70 -3.95
N SER A 98 -16.65 -2.58 -4.78
CA SER A 98 -15.98 -3.06 -5.99
C SER A 98 -15.69 -1.93 -6.98
N LEU A 99 -16.60 -0.97 -7.12
CA LEU A 99 -16.43 0.21 -7.96
C LEU A 99 -15.41 1.17 -7.34
N VAL A 100 -15.52 1.44 -6.04
CA VAL A 100 -14.55 2.30 -5.32
C VAL A 100 -13.13 1.74 -5.49
N MET A 101 -12.93 0.44 -5.26
CA MET A 101 -11.62 -0.20 -5.41
C MET A 101 -11.12 -0.13 -6.86
N SER A 102 -11.98 -0.38 -7.85
CA SER A 102 -11.62 -0.29 -9.28
C SER A 102 -11.22 1.14 -9.69
N THR A 103 -11.88 2.15 -9.14
CA THR A 103 -11.53 3.57 -9.36
C THR A 103 -10.16 3.90 -8.78
N ILE A 104 -9.89 3.46 -7.54
CA ILE A 104 -8.58 3.67 -6.90
C ILE A 104 -7.48 2.91 -7.65
N GLU A 105 -7.70 1.63 -7.98
CA GLU A 105 -6.74 0.77 -8.68
C GLU A 105 -6.26 1.45 -9.98
N LYS A 106 -7.20 1.93 -10.79
CA LYS A 106 -6.90 2.60 -12.06
C LYS A 106 -6.33 4.00 -11.88
N GLY A 107 -6.86 4.78 -10.93
CA GLY A 107 -6.44 6.16 -10.71
C GLY A 107 -4.99 6.27 -10.23
N PHE A 108 -4.53 5.30 -9.43
CA PHE A 108 -3.18 5.30 -8.85
C PHE A 108 -2.24 4.30 -9.53
N GLY A 109 -2.76 3.43 -10.39
CA GLY A 109 -2.00 2.39 -11.10
C GLY A 109 -1.36 1.39 -10.12
N VAL A 110 -2.16 0.91 -9.18
CA VAL A 110 -1.77 0.02 -8.09
C VAL A 110 -2.57 -1.26 -8.17
N THR A 111 -2.20 -2.28 -7.40
CA THR A 111 -3.03 -3.49 -7.31
C THR A 111 -4.25 -3.26 -6.41
N GLY A 112 -5.31 -4.04 -6.60
CA GLY A 112 -6.50 -3.98 -5.75
C GLY A 112 -6.21 -4.21 -4.25
N ILE A 113 -5.19 -5.00 -3.91
CA ILE A 113 -4.80 -5.21 -2.51
C ILE A 113 -4.18 -3.94 -1.89
N ALA A 114 -3.32 -3.24 -2.62
CA ALA A 114 -2.76 -1.96 -2.16
C ALA A 114 -3.85 -0.89 -2.02
N ALA A 115 -4.77 -0.82 -2.98
CA ALA A 115 -5.93 0.05 -2.93
C ALA A 115 -6.79 -0.22 -1.69
N TYR A 116 -7.11 -1.50 -1.43
CA TYR A 116 -7.90 -1.91 -0.27
C TYR A 116 -7.20 -1.59 1.05
N ASN A 117 -5.90 -1.88 1.19
CA ASN A 117 -5.16 -1.61 2.42
C ASN A 117 -5.11 -0.12 2.75
N LYS A 118 -4.86 0.72 1.73
CA LYS A 118 -4.87 2.18 1.89
C LYS A 118 -6.26 2.69 2.25
N PHE A 119 -7.30 2.26 1.52
CA PHE A 119 -8.68 2.65 1.80
C PHE A 119 -9.12 2.23 3.20
N LYS A 120 -8.83 0.99 3.62
CA LYS A 120 -9.14 0.50 4.96
C LYS A 120 -8.45 1.29 6.07
N ARG A 121 -7.22 1.72 5.85
CA ARG A 121 -6.47 2.51 6.83
C ARG A 121 -7.00 3.93 6.94
N ASP A 122 -7.29 4.57 5.81
CA ASP A 122 -7.63 6.00 5.76
C ASP A 122 -9.12 6.27 5.94
N TYR A 123 -9.99 5.29 5.64
CA TYR A 123 -11.45 5.36 5.72
C TYR A 123 -12.07 4.14 6.45
N PRO A 124 -11.59 3.76 7.64
CA PRO A 124 -12.11 2.61 8.38
C PRO A 124 -13.61 2.77 8.68
N GLU A 125 -14.07 3.98 8.99
CA GLU A 125 -15.47 4.28 9.29
C GLU A 125 -16.40 4.05 8.09
N VAL A 126 -15.92 4.26 6.86
CA VAL A 126 -16.70 3.97 5.65
C VAL A 126 -16.87 2.46 5.50
N LEU A 127 -15.80 1.69 5.67
CA LEU A 127 -15.89 0.23 5.63
C LEU A 127 -16.79 -0.32 6.72
N ASP A 128 -16.64 0.16 7.96
CA ASP A 128 -17.47 -0.26 9.08
C ASP A 128 -18.94 0.02 8.80
N ARG A 129 -19.27 1.23 8.30
CA ARG A 129 -20.64 1.61 7.94
C ARG A 129 -21.23 0.69 6.87
N VAL A 130 -20.47 0.41 5.81
CA VAL A 130 -20.90 -0.40 4.69
C VAL A 130 -21.08 -1.87 5.10
N LEU A 131 -20.18 -2.40 5.92
CA LEU A 131 -20.22 -3.79 6.37
C LEU A 131 -21.30 -4.01 7.45
N VAL A 132 -21.52 -3.04 8.35
CA VAL A 132 -22.58 -3.10 9.37
C VAL A 132 -23.98 -2.97 8.78
N ASN A 133 -24.15 -2.18 7.71
CA ASN A 133 -25.42 -2.06 7.00
C ASN A 133 -25.68 -3.22 6.01
N SER A 134 -24.82 -4.23 5.97
CA SER A 134 -25.02 -5.40 5.12
C SER A 134 -26.11 -6.30 5.74
N PRO A 135 -27.23 -6.57 5.05
CA PRO A 135 -28.36 -7.33 5.59
C PRO A 135 -28.12 -8.85 5.65
N PHE A 136 -26.89 -9.29 5.89
CA PHE A 136 -26.59 -10.71 6.12
C PHE A 136 -26.78 -11.08 7.58
#